data_AF-A0A4U7BMY7-F1
#
_entry.id   AF-A0A4U7BMY7-F1
#
_cell.length_a   1.000
_cell.length_b   1.000
_cell.length_c   1.000
_cell.angle_alpha   90.00
_cell.angle_beta   90.00
_cell.angle_gamma   90.00
#
_symmetry.space_group_name_H-M   'P 1'
#
loop_
_entity.id
_entity.type
_entity.pdbx_description
1 polymer ?
#
loop_
_entity_poly.entity_id
_entity_poly.type
_entity_poly.pdbx_seq_one_letter_code
_entity_poly.pdbx_strand_id
1 'polypeptide(L)'
;MLKLKGARRLEKSRFFPYFSRYKKEFKYFAILGLGSNIEPEKKRFDALFRKFIDDKRIKILETSPFLINEAFGFKAQKDFTNAIMLVQTNLHARAFLKVLLFYELKFKRKRTFKNAPRTLDLDLLYFSRKVKRDRWCEVPHRGVKERISVILPLGLIKGL
;
A
#
# COMPACT_ATOMS: atom_id res chain seq x y z
N MET A 1 7.47 27.58 0.46
CA MET A 1 7.06 26.24 -0.03
C MET A 1 7.48 25.19 1.00
N LEU A 2 6.54 24.51 1.64
CA LEU A 2 6.83 23.53 2.71
C LEU A 2 7.60 22.33 2.09
N LYS A 3 8.92 22.25 2.27
CA LYS A 3 9.70 21.07 1.87
C LYS A 3 9.52 19.98 2.92
N LEU A 4 8.64 19.01 2.65
CA LEU A 4 8.47 17.83 3.51
C LEU A 4 9.75 16.98 3.44
N LYS A 5 10.50 16.91 4.55
CA LYS A 5 11.79 16.21 4.62
C LYS A 5 11.66 14.76 4.12
N GLY A 6 12.49 14.39 3.16
CA GLY A 6 12.53 13.06 2.55
C GLY A 6 11.57 12.85 1.38
N ALA A 7 10.55 13.68 1.18
CA ALA A 7 9.71 13.64 -0.02
C ALA A 7 10.46 14.25 -1.21
N ARG A 8 10.43 13.58 -2.37
CA ARG A 8 11.09 14.06 -3.60
C ARG A 8 10.09 14.66 -4.57
N ARG A 9 9.10 13.86 -5.01
CA ARG A 9 8.13 14.25 -6.02
C ARG A 9 6.93 13.33 -6.05
N LEU A 10 5.84 13.82 -6.65
CA LEU A 10 4.66 13.03 -6.99
C LEU A 10 4.71 12.60 -8.44
N GLU A 11 4.28 11.38 -8.72
CA GLU A 11 4.21 10.82 -10.07
C GLU A 11 2.90 10.05 -10.26
N LYS A 12 2.55 9.76 -11.51
CA LYS A 12 1.31 9.07 -11.87
C LYS A 12 1.60 7.89 -12.81
N SER A 13 0.60 7.04 -12.96
CA SER A 13 0.54 5.98 -13.97
C SER A 13 -0.90 5.79 -14.45
N ARG A 14 -1.14 4.75 -15.26
CA ARG A 14 -2.46 4.40 -15.76
C ARG A 14 -3.49 4.14 -14.65
N PHE A 15 -3.06 3.62 -13.50
CA PHE A 15 -3.96 3.24 -12.41
C PHE A 15 -3.71 3.98 -11.10
N PHE A 16 -2.85 5.01 -11.11
CA PHE A 16 -2.50 5.79 -9.92
C PHE A 16 -2.40 7.28 -10.29
N PRO A 17 -3.42 8.10 -9.93
CA PRO A 17 -4.62 7.74 -9.18
C PRO A 17 -5.65 6.97 -10.02
N TYR A 18 -6.53 6.24 -9.34
CA TYR A 18 -7.70 5.55 -9.90
C TYR A 18 -8.88 5.76 -8.95
N PHE A 19 -10.11 5.76 -9.49
CA PHE A 19 -11.34 5.80 -8.71
C PHE A 19 -12.40 4.88 -9.32
N SER A 20 -13.21 4.25 -8.47
CA SER A 20 -14.39 3.49 -8.89
C SER A 20 -15.51 3.57 -7.88
N ARG A 21 -16.72 3.23 -8.33
CA ARG A 21 -17.90 3.22 -7.47
C ARG A 21 -17.82 2.13 -6.41
N TYR A 22 -18.32 2.47 -5.22
CA TYR A 22 -18.58 1.55 -4.12
C TYR A 22 -19.47 0.38 -4.56
N LYS A 23 -19.24 -0.80 -3.97
CA LYS A 23 -20.11 -1.97 -4.10
C LYS A 23 -20.60 -2.46 -2.74
N LYS A 24 -21.93 -2.65 -2.64
CA LYS A 24 -22.60 -3.07 -1.40
C LYS A 24 -22.30 -4.51 -0.96
N GLU A 25 -21.84 -5.36 -1.89
CA GLU A 25 -21.58 -6.79 -1.66
C GLU A 25 -20.38 -7.09 -0.75
N PHE A 26 -19.55 -6.09 -0.44
CA PHE A 26 -18.38 -6.25 0.43
C PHE A 26 -18.63 -5.75 1.86
N LYS A 27 -18.24 -6.56 2.84
CA LYS A 27 -18.46 -6.30 4.28
C LYS A 27 -17.49 -5.29 4.88
N TYR A 28 -16.26 -5.19 4.37
CA TYR A 28 -15.18 -4.42 5.00
C TYR A 28 -14.48 -3.49 4.02
N PHE A 29 -13.91 -2.43 4.56
CA PHE A 29 -12.96 -1.56 3.87
C PHE A 29 -11.58 -1.72 4.49
N ALA A 30 -10.55 -1.58 3.67
CA ALA A 30 -9.16 -1.58 4.07
C ALA A 30 -8.40 -0.48 3.33
N ILE A 31 -7.46 0.15 4.04
CA ILE A 31 -6.49 1.07 3.45
C ILE A 31 -5.16 0.33 3.42
N LEU A 32 -4.57 0.25 2.22
CA LEU A 32 -3.30 -0.41 1.98
C LEU A 32 -2.20 0.60 1.69
N GLY A 33 -1.03 0.38 2.26
CA GLY A 33 0.21 1.03 1.87
C GLY A 33 0.96 0.13 0.89
N LEU A 34 1.38 0.70 -0.23
CA LEU A 34 2.21 0.04 -1.23
C LEU A 34 3.61 0.66 -1.19
N GLY A 35 4.65 -0.17 -1.21
CA GLY A 35 6.04 0.29 -1.25
C GLY A 35 6.91 -0.59 -2.17
N SER A 36 7.80 0.04 -2.92
CA SER A 36 8.79 -0.64 -3.77
C SER A 36 9.98 0.26 -4.05
N ASN A 37 11.18 -0.30 -4.13
CA ASN A 37 12.38 0.43 -4.58
C ASN A 37 13.34 -0.41 -5.45
N ILE A 38 12.88 -1.59 -5.90
CA ILE A 38 13.57 -2.37 -6.93
C ILE A 38 12.83 -2.17 -8.24
N GLU A 39 13.52 -1.73 -9.29
CA GLU A 39 12.89 -1.50 -10.60
C GLU A 39 12.29 -2.78 -11.22
N PRO A 40 11.24 -2.69 -12.06
CA PRO A 40 10.47 -1.49 -12.39
C PRO A 40 9.25 -1.30 -11.45
N GLU A 41 9.33 -0.35 -10.51
CA GLU A 41 8.37 -0.16 -9.41
C GLU A 41 6.95 0.17 -9.91
N LYS A 42 6.82 1.17 -10.78
CA LYS A 42 5.51 1.63 -11.30
C LYS A 42 4.81 0.55 -12.10
N LYS A 43 5.54 -0.12 -13.01
CA LYS A 43 5.02 -1.24 -13.81
C LYS A 43 4.55 -2.38 -12.91
N ARG A 44 5.23 -2.60 -11.78
CA ARG A 44 4.84 -3.61 -10.79
C ARG A 44 3.55 -3.22 -10.06
N PHE A 45 3.38 -1.96 -9.68
CA PHE A 45 2.13 -1.48 -9.09
C PHE A 45 0.96 -1.58 -10.08
N ASP A 46 1.18 -1.26 -11.36
CA ASP A 46 0.17 -1.46 -12.40
C ASP A 46 -0.16 -2.94 -12.63
N ALA A 47 0.81 -3.85 -12.49
CA ALA A 47 0.59 -5.28 -12.56
C ALA A 47 -0.19 -5.79 -11.34
N LEU A 48 0.13 -5.31 -10.14
CA LEU A 48 -0.62 -5.62 -8.92
C LEU A 48 -2.08 -5.17 -9.04
N PHE A 49 -2.31 -3.95 -9.51
CA PHE A 49 -3.66 -3.42 -9.75
C PHE A 49 -4.49 -4.37 -10.61
N ARG A 50 -3.96 -4.80 -11.77
CA ARG A 50 -4.63 -5.76 -12.65
C ARG A 50 -4.93 -7.09 -11.92
N LYS A 51 -3.96 -7.60 -11.16
CA LYS A 51 -4.17 -8.84 -10.38
C LYS A 51 -5.17 -8.71 -9.23
N PHE A 52 -5.40 -7.51 -8.72
CA PHE A 52 -6.45 -7.23 -7.73
C PHE A 52 -7.82 -7.09 -8.39
N ILE A 53 -7.90 -6.51 -9.60
CA ILE A 53 -9.14 -6.49 -10.38
C ILE A 53 -9.63 -7.91 -10.70
N ASP A 54 -8.71 -8.83 -10.98
CA ASP A 54 -9.03 -10.24 -11.26
C ASP A 54 -9.36 -11.05 -9.98
N ASP A 55 -9.05 -10.53 -8.78
CA ASP A 55 -9.26 -11.24 -7.53
C ASP A 55 -10.61 -10.89 -6.91
N LYS A 56 -11.57 -11.82 -7.01
CA LYS A 56 -12.93 -11.66 -6.47
C LYS A 56 -12.99 -11.32 -4.97
N ARG A 57 -11.90 -11.52 -4.23
CA ARG A 57 -11.81 -11.19 -2.79
C ARG A 57 -11.55 -9.70 -2.55
N ILE A 58 -11.21 -8.93 -3.59
CA ILE A 58 -10.75 -7.54 -3.51
C ILE A 58 -11.52 -6.68 -4.52
N LYS A 59 -11.98 -5.52 -4.07
CA LYS A 59 -12.47 -4.46 -4.95
C LYS A 59 -11.70 -3.18 -4.70
N ILE A 60 -10.96 -2.70 -5.68
CA ILE A 60 -10.27 -1.41 -5.58
C ILE A 60 -11.30 -0.29 -5.74
N LEU A 61 -11.33 0.63 -4.77
CA LEU A 61 -12.16 1.82 -4.80
C LEU A 61 -11.36 3.03 -5.25
N GLU A 62 -10.17 3.21 -4.70
CA GLU A 62 -9.37 4.39 -4.98
C GLU A 62 -7.88 4.09 -4.83
N THR A 63 -7.04 4.80 -5.58
CA THR A 63 -5.59 4.82 -5.38
C THR A 63 -5.06 6.25 -5.41
N SER A 64 -4.01 6.52 -4.63
CA SER A 64 -3.31 7.81 -4.66
C SER A 64 -2.40 7.91 -5.88
N PRO A 65 -1.88 9.11 -6.22
CA PRO A 65 -0.64 9.22 -6.99
C PRO A 65 0.53 8.51 -6.27
N PHE A 66 1.62 8.28 -6.99
CA PHE A 66 2.86 7.80 -6.39
C PHE A 66 3.58 8.94 -5.67
N LEU A 67 4.14 8.63 -4.50
CA LEU A 67 5.14 9.45 -3.84
C LEU A 67 6.50 8.78 -3.98
N ILE A 68 7.47 9.52 -4.54
CA ILE A 68 8.88 9.14 -4.48
C ILE A 68 9.50 9.81 -3.25
N ASN A 69 10.11 9.02 -2.37
CA ASN A 69 10.76 9.53 -1.16
C ASN A 69 11.98 8.68 -0.75
N GLU A 70 12.84 9.28 0.08
CA GLU A 70 14.03 8.63 0.62
C GLU A 70 13.71 7.31 1.34
N ALA A 71 14.64 6.36 1.25
CA ALA A 71 14.56 5.12 2.01
C ALA A 71 14.66 5.37 3.53
N PHE A 72 13.82 4.66 4.29
CA PHE A 72 13.84 4.69 5.74
C PHE A 72 14.71 3.57 6.33
N GLY A 73 15.51 3.89 7.34
CA GLY A 73 16.42 2.94 7.99
C GLY A 73 17.71 2.74 7.19
N PHE A 74 17.77 1.70 6.36
CA PHE A 74 18.93 1.43 5.51
C PHE A 74 18.95 2.43 4.34
N LYS A 75 19.94 3.34 4.27
CA LYS A 75 19.93 4.43 3.27
C LYS A 75 20.75 4.15 2.01
N ALA A 76 21.63 3.16 2.02
CA ALA A 76 22.42 2.75 0.85
C ALA A 76 21.56 1.91 -0.13
N GLN A 77 20.42 2.45 -0.53
CA GLN A 77 19.48 1.87 -1.48
C GLN A 77 18.72 2.98 -2.21
N LYS A 78 18.07 2.62 -3.32
CA LYS A 78 17.25 3.56 -4.10
C LYS A 78 16.08 4.12 -3.27
N ASP A 79 15.67 5.34 -3.61
CA ASP A 79 14.41 5.94 -3.17
C ASP A 79 13.21 5.00 -3.40
N PHE A 80 12.23 5.07 -2.51
CA PHE A 80 11.01 4.28 -2.60
C PHE A 80 9.95 4.99 -3.43
N THR A 81 9.25 4.20 -4.25
CA THR A 81 7.93 4.51 -4.78
C THR A 81 6.88 4.00 -3.82
N ASN A 82 6.05 4.90 -3.27
CA ASN A 82 4.97 4.57 -2.36
C ASN A 82 3.62 5.02 -2.89
N ALA A 83 2.55 4.31 -2.53
CA ALA A 83 1.18 4.66 -2.88
C ALA A 83 0.20 4.16 -1.81
N ILE A 84 -1.03 4.69 -1.84
CA ILE A 84 -2.15 4.21 -1.03
C ILE A 84 -3.21 3.59 -1.94
N MET A 85 -3.84 2.51 -1.46
CA MET A 85 -5.07 1.99 -2.05
C MET A 85 -6.18 1.88 -1.01
N LEU A 86 -7.35 2.39 -1.33
CA LEU A 86 -8.60 2.08 -0.63
C LEU A 86 -9.28 0.91 -1.34
N VAL A 87 -9.60 -0.15 -0.60
CA VAL A 87 -10.22 -1.36 -1.14
C VAL A 87 -11.38 -1.83 -0.28
N GLN A 88 -12.26 -2.64 -0.87
CA GLN A 88 -13.24 -3.44 -0.16
C GLN A 88 -12.87 -4.93 -0.19
N THR A 89 -13.27 -5.65 0.86
CA THR A 89 -13.10 -7.10 0.95
C THR A 89 -14.17 -7.74 1.84
N ASN A 90 -14.45 -9.02 1.62
CA ASN A 90 -15.28 -9.85 2.50
C ASN A 90 -14.44 -10.64 3.53
N LEU A 91 -13.12 -10.55 3.44
CA LEU A 91 -12.19 -11.22 4.35
C LEU A 91 -11.98 -10.37 5.61
N HIS A 92 -11.99 -11.01 6.78
CA HIS A 92 -11.54 -10.35 8.00
C HIS A 92 -10.04 -10.01 7.93
N ALA A 93 -9.58 -9.05 8.74
CA ALA A 93 -8.22 -8.48 8.65
C ALA A 93 -7.09 -9.51 8.57
N ARG A 94 -7.10 -10.56 9.42
CA ARG A 94 -6.06 -11.62 9.39
C ARG A 94 -6.07 -12.42 8.09
N ALA A 95 -7.24 -12.81 7.58
CA ALA A 95 -7.33 -13.48 6.28
C ALA A 95 -6.89 -12.55 5.14
N PHE A 96 -7.21 -11.27 5.23
CA PHE A 96 -6.78 -10.30 4.23
C PHE A 96 -5.27 -10.08 4.23
N LEU A 97 -4.63 -10.01 5.40
CA LEU A 97 -3.17 -9.98 5.52
C LEU A 97 -2.50 -11.18 4.83
N LYS A 98 -3.07 -12.39 4.94
CA LYS A 98 -2.56 -13.56 4.21
C LYS A 98 -2.62 -13.38 2.70
N VAL A 99 -3.66 -12.72 2.19
CA VAL A 99 -3.77 -12.37 0.76
C VAL A 99 -2.69 -11.37 0.36
N LEU A 100 -2.45 -10.33 1.16
CA LEU A 100 -1.37 -9.37 0.90
C LEU A 100 0.00 -10.05 0.85
N LEU A 101 0.31 -10.89 1.85
CA LEU A 101 1.56 -11.66 1.90
C LEU A 101 1.72 -12.59 0.68
N PHE A 102 0.63 -13.23 0.24
CA PHE A 102 0.64 -14.04 -0.99
C PHE A 102 1.04 -13.20 -2.22
N TYR A 103 0.51 -11.98 -2.36
CA TYR A 103 0.87 -11.11 -3.47
C TYR A 103 2.32 -10.64 -3.40
N GLU A 104 2.84 -10.29 -2.22
CA GLU A 104 4.26 -9.97 -2.06
C GLU A 104 5.17 -11.11 -2.54
N LEU A 105 4.84 -12.35 -2.15
CA LEU A 105 5.56 -13.55 -2.61
C LEU A 105 5.45 -13.74 -4.13
N LYS A 106 4.24 -13.55 -4.69
CA LYS A 106 4.00 -13.62 -6.14
C LYS A 106 4.83 -12.59 -6.91
N PHE A 107 5.00 -11.40 -6.33
CA PHE A 107 5.85 -10.32 -6.84
C PHE A 107 7.31 -10.41 -6.36
N LYS A 108 7.73 -11.61 -5.91
CA LYS A 108 9.12 -11.97 -5.62
C LYS A 108 9.78 -11.15 -4.49
N ARG A 109 9.01 -10.71 -3.48
CA ARG A 109 9.57 -10.07 -2.28
C ARG A 109 10.49 -11.06 -1.57
N LYS A 110 11.75 -10.66 -1.35
CA LYS A 110 12.74 -11.39 -0.52
C LYS A 110 13.00 -10.61 0.77
N ARG A 111 13.08 -11.31 1.90
CA ARG A 111 13.35 -10.73 3.23
C ARG A 111 14.76 -11.14 3.69
N THR A 112 15.79 -10.50 3.13
CA THR A 112 17.20 -10.84 3.40
C THR A 112 17.72 -10.23 4.70
N PHE A 113 17.38 -8.97 4.98
CA PHE A 113 17.72 -8.28 6.22
C PHE A 113 16.69 -7.19 6.55
N LYS A 114 16.77 -6.61 7.75
CA LYS A 114 15.86 -5.55 8.20
C LYS A 114 15.97 -4.32 7.29
N ASN A 115 14.84 -3.84 6.76
CA ASN A 115 14.76 -2.71 5.82
C ASN A 115 15.45 -2.93 4.46
N ALA A 116 15.67 -4.19 4.06
CA ALA A 116 16.21 -4.52 2.74
C ALA A 116 15.35 -3.92 1.59
N PRO A 117 15.98 -3.66 0.43
CA PRO A 117 15.26 -3.33 -0.80
C PRO A 117 14.20 -4.37 -1.11
N ARG A 118 13.08 -3.94 -1.67
CA ARG A 118 11.94 -4.81 -1.91
C ARG A 118 11.24 -4.51 -3.22
N THR A 119 10.84 -5.60 -3.88
CA THR A 119 10.05 -5.55 -5.10
C THR A 119 8.63 -5.07 -4.80
N LEU A 120 8.01 -5.55 -3.74
CA LEU A 120 6.68 -5.13 -3.32
C LEU A 120 6.54 -5.30 -1.81
N ASP A 121 5.93 -4.31 -1.18
CA ASP A 121 5.57 -4.25 0.22
C ASP A 121 4.10 -3.83 0.31
N LEU A 122 3.28 -4.60 1.01
CA LEU A 122 1.84 -4.38 1.18
C LEU A 122 1.50 -4.33 2.67
N ASP A 123 1.33 -3.12 3.18
CA ASP A 123 0.95 -2.88 4.57
C ASP A 123 -0.57 -2.71 4.69
N LEU A 124 -1.20 -3.40 5.65
CA LEU A 124 -2.58 -3.11 6.04
C LEU A 124 -2.60 -1.94 7.03
N LEU A 125 -2.86 -0.74 6.52
CA LEU A 125 -2.78 0.51 7.31
C LEU A 125 -4.01 0.72 8.19
N TYR A 126 -5.20 0.53 7.63
CA TYR A 126 -6.48 0.64 8.33
C TYR A 126 -7.44 -0.46 7.90
N PHE A 127 -8.39 -0.77 8.77
CA PHE A 127 -9.46 -1.73 8.53
C PHE A 127 -10.74 -1.24 9.20
N SER A 128 -11.89 -1.33 8.52
CA SER A 128 -13.13 -0.68 8.97
C SER A 128 -13.75 -1.29 10.23
N ARG A 129 -13.33 -2.48 10.66
CA ARG A 129 -13.75 -3.09 11.94
C ARG A 129 -12.62 -3.10 12.96
N LYS A 130 -13.00 -3.10 14.25
CA LYS A 130 -12.08 -3.29 15.36
C LYS A 130 -11.30 -4.60 15.16
N VAL A 131 -9.99 -4.49 15.12
CA VAL A 131 -9.06 -5.61 15.03
C VAL A 131 -8.50 -5.86 16.43
N LYS A 132 -8.60 -7.10 16.91
CA LYS A 132 -7.88 -7.48 18.14
C LYS A 132 -6.39 -7.43 17.83
N ARG A 133 -5.67 -6.53 18.49
CA ARG A 133 -4.22 -6.42 18.34
C ARG A 133 -3.55 -7.70 18.83
N ASP A 134 -2.65 -8.22 18.03
CA ASP A 134 -1.81 -9.36 18.35
C ASP A 134 -0.48 -9.26 17.60
N ARG A 135 0.41 -10.23 17.79
CA ARG A 135 1.76 -10.23 17.18
C ARG A 135 1.75 -10.31 15.64
N TRP A 136 0.64 -10.69 15.03
CA TRP A 136 0.47 -10.90 13.60
C TRP A 136 -0.36 -9.82 12.92
N CYS A 137 -1.26 -9.17 13.65
CA CYS A 137 -2.18 -8.17 13.12
C CYS A 137 -2.28 -6.98 14.07
N GLU A 138 -1.73 -5.85 13.63
CA GLU A 138 -1.83 -4.58 14.33
C GLU A 138 -2.38 -3.52 13.37
N VAL A 139 -3.61 -3.10 13.63
CA VAL A 139 -4.34 -2.11 12.84
C VAL A 139 -4.99 -1.08 13.80
N PRO A 140 -4.85 0.23 13.58
CA PRO A 140 -4.05 0.86 12.53
C PRO A 140 -2.56 0.51 12.63
N HIS A 141 -1.87 0.44 11.49
CA HIS A 141 -0.45 0.12 11.45
C HIS A 141 0.36 1.21 12.18
N ARG A 142 1.36 0.83 12.99
CA ARG A 142 2.14 1.75 13.84
C ARG A 142 2.70 2.96 13.10
N GLY A 143 3.19 2.73 11.88
CA GLY A 143 3.84 3.77 11.07
C GLY A 143 2.90 4.79 10.43
N VAL A 144 1.57 4.66 10.57
CA VAL A 144 0.61 5.51 9.85
C VAL A 144 0.70 6.98 10.24
N LYS A 145 0.99 7.29 11.51
CA LYS A 145 1.04 8.67 12.02
C LYS A 145 2.39 9.37 11.80
N GLU A 146 3.42 8.61 11.43
CA GLU A 146 4.81 9.10 11.45
C GLU A 146 5.47 9.05 10.07
N ARG A 147 5.06 8.10 9.22
CA ARG A 147 5.72 7.89 7.92
C ARG A 147 5.13 8.82 6.87
N ILE A 148 5.96 9.72 6.35
CA ILE A 148 5.59 10.59 5.23
C ILE A 148 5.13 9.80 3.99
N SER A 149 5.70 8.60 3.79
CA SER A 149 5.33 7.65 2.73
C SER A 149 3.90 7.12 2.86
N VAL A 150 3.25 7.31 4.01
CA VAL A 150 1.85 7.00 4.25
C VAL A 150 1.03 8.29 4.30
N ILE A 151 1.43 9.25 5.13
CA ILE A 151 0.64 10.47 5.43
C ILE A 151 0.34 11.26 4.16
N LEU A 152 1.36 11.55 3.35
CA LEU A 152 1.20 12.39 2.17
C LEU A 152 0.30 11.75 1.12
N PRO A 153 0.53 10.50 0.64
CA PRO A 153 -0.37 9.89 -0.33
C PRO A 153 -1.76 9.59 0.26
N LEU A 154 -1.88 9.35 1.57
CA LEU A 154 -3.17 9.16 2.23
C LEU A 154 -4.02 10.43 2.19
N GLY A 155 -3.43 11.59 2.42
CA GLY A 155 -4.10 12.90 2.30
C GLY A 155 -4.52 13.27 0.87
N LEU A 156 -4.11 12.49 -0.14
CA LEU A 156 -4.53 12.65 -1.54
C LEU A 156 -5.68 11.71 -1.95
N ILE A 157 -6.10 10.80 -1.06
CA ILE A 157 -7.29 9.97 -1.26
C ILE A 157 -8.53 10.82 -0.94
N LYS A 158 -9.50 10.84 -1.86
CA LYS A 158 -10.71 11.66 -1.78
C LYS A 158 -11.87 10.96 -1.10
N GLY A 159 -11.94 9.64 -1.16
CA GLY A 159 -13.04 8.83 -0.63
C GLY A 159 -12.90 8.42 0.84
N LEU A 160 -12.07 9.12 1.62
CA LEU A 160 -11.85 8.89 3.05
C LEU A 160 -12.51 9.96 3.92
#